data_AF-A0AAV7UEK0-F1
#
_entry.id   AF-A0AAV7UEK0-F1
#
_cell.length_a   1.000
_cell.length_b   1.000
_cell.length_c   1.000
_cell.angle_alpha   90.00
_cell.angle_beta   90.00
_cell.angle_gamma   90.00
#
_symmetry.space_group_name_H-M   'P 1'
#
loop_
_entity.id
_entity.type
_entity.pdbx_description
1 polymer ?
#
loop_
_entity_poly.entity_id
_entity_poly.type
_entity_poly.pdbx_seq_one_letter_code
_entity_poly.pdbx_strand_id
1 'polypeptide(L)'
;MTLSDPAKLYQKGTYKVRLYEKEDFKGQMLEFTEDCPHLHEKFQHHDVHSCNIPEGHWVFYEEPNYRGRQYYLRQGEYRRHTDWAAVTSKVDSFRRAIDSY
;
A
#
# COMPACT_ATOMS: atom_id res chain seq x y z
N MET A 1 4.05 -27.23 30.97
CA MET A 1 3.34 -25.94 30.84
C MET A 1 4.41 -24.90 30.53
N THR A 2 4.66 -24.55 29.29
CA THR A 2 3.80 -23.66 28.50
C THR A 2 3.56 -24.20 27.11
N LEU A 3 2.28 -24.44 26.81
CA LEU A 3 1.77 -24.63 25.46
C LEU A 3 2.18 -23.40 24.65
N SER A 4 3.00 -23.58 23.61
CA SER A 4 3.15 -22.57 22.57
C SER A 4 1.77 -22.35 21.97
N ASP A 5 1.17 -21.22 22.31
CA ASP A 5 -0.18 -20.86 21.93
C ASP A 5 -0.32 -20.90 20.39
N PRO A 6 -1.14 -21.81 19.82
CA PRO A 6 -1.30 -21.91 18.37
C PRO A 6 -1.92 -20.64 17.76
N ALA A 7 -2.48 -19.74 18.57
CA ALA A 7 -2.96 -18.43 18.15
C ALA A 7 -1.84 -17.45 17.69
N LYS A 8 -0.56 -17.73 18.00
CA LYS A 8 0.57 -16.91 17.50
C LYS A 8 1.00 -17.24 16.07
N LEU A 9 0.51 -18.34 15.48
CA LEU A 9 0.98 -18.83 14.17
C LEU A 9 0.15 -18.34 12.97
N TYR A 10 -0.94 -17.61 13.21
CA TYR A 10 -1.69 -16.92 12.15
C TYR A 10 -2.25 -15.60 12.70
N GLN A 11 -1.38 -14.62 12.97
CA GLN A 11 -1.86 -13.26 12.76
C GLN A 11 -2.03 -13.11 11.26
N LYS A 12 -3.26 -13.29 10.79
CA LYS A 12 -3.74 -12.69 9.55
C LYS A 12 -3.53 -11.18 9.78
N GLY A 13 -2.32 -10.71 9.47
CA GLY A 13 -1.84 -9.39 9.85
C GLY A 13 -2.88 -8.38 9.40
N THR A 14 -3.18 -7.39 10.23
CA THR A 14 -4.02 -6.31 9.77
C THR A 14 -3.24 -5.55 8.70
N TYR A 15 -3.91 -5.20 7.60
CA TYR A 15 -3.30 -4.48 6.48
C TYR A 15 -4.00 -3.14 6.39
N LYS A 16 -3.20 -2.08 6.25
CA LYS A 16 -3.70 -0.72 6.09
C LYS A 16 -2.74 0.09 5.24
N VAL A 17 -3.28 0.79 4.25
CA VAL A 17 -2.57 1.78 3.45
C VAL A 17 -3.41 3.04 3.36
N ARG A 18 -2.76 4.20 3.46
CA ARG A 18 -3.35 5.52 3.25
C ARG A 18 -2.67 6.18 2.06
N LEU A 19 -3.44 6.57 1.06
CA LEU A 19 -2.97 7.23 -0.15
C LEU A 19 -3.37 8.70 -0.09
N TYR A 20 -2.49 9.59 -0.54
CA TYR A 20 -2.71 11.03 -0.52
C TYR A 20 -2.46 11.64 -1.90
N GLU A 21 -3.35 12.56 -2.27
CA GLU A 21 -3.33 13.31 -3.54
C GLU A 21 -2.07 14.19 -3.66
N LYS A 22 -1.52 14.67 -2.54
CA LYS A 22 -0.37 15.59 -2.53
C LYS A 22 0.77 15.04 -1.69
N GLU A 23 1.96 15.60 -1.91
CA GLU A 23 3.13 15.34 -1.07
C GLU A 23 2.89 15.76 0.39
N ASP A 24 3.68 15.21 1.30
CA ASP A 24 3.62 15.49 2.74
C ASP A 24 2.24 15.22 3.39
N PHE A 25 1.52 14.21 2.91
CA PHE A 25 0.22 13.76 3.45
C PHE A 25 -0.89 14.81 3.38
N LYS A 26 -0.89 15.59 2.31
CA LYS A 26 -1.87 16.66 2.06
C LYS A 26 -2.90 16.26 1.00
N GLY A 27 -3.96 17.07 0.89
CA GLY A 27 -5.02 16.87 -0.09
C GLY A 27 -5.99 15.76 0.32
N GLN A 28 -6.69 15.19 -0.66
CA GLN A 28 -7.59 14.06 -0.40
C GLN A 28 -6.80 12.85 0.11
N MET A 29 -7.38 12.13 1.07
CA MET A 29 -6.84 10.89 1.63
C MET A 29 -7.87 9.77 1.50
N LEU A 30 -7.44 8.61 1.01
CA LEU A 30 -8.20 7.36 1.08
C LEU A 30 -7.42 6.29 1.83
N GLU A 31 -8.13 5.56 2.69
CA GLU A 31 -7.60 4.41 3.44
C GLU A 31 -8.17 3.11 2.85
N PHE A 32 -7.30 2.11 2.69
CA PHE A 32 -7.66 0.78 2.22
C PHE A 32 -7.09 -0.30 3.13
N THR A 33 -7.84 -1.39 3.27
CA THR A 33 -7.43 -2.60 4.02
C THR A 33 -7.39 -3.85 3.15
N GLU A 34 -7.90 -3.75 1.91
CA GLU A 34 -7.99 -4.82 0.93
C GLU A 34 -7.22 -4.47 -0.34
N ASP A 35 -6.99 -5.48 -1.19
CA ASP A 35 -6.34 -5.29 -2.48
C ASP A 35 -7.21 -4.43 -3.41
N CYS A 36 -6.57 -3.63 -4.27
CA CYS A 36 -7.25 -2.74 -5.19
C CYS A 36 -6.72 -2.97 -6.62
N PRO A 37 -7.46 -3.64 -7.50
CA PRO A 37 -7.04 -3.89 -8.88
C PRO A 37 -7.20 -2.67 -9.80
N HIS A 38 -7.93 -1.64 -9.38
CA HIS A 38 -8.14 -0.41 -10.16
C HIS A 38 -8.41 0.76 -9.20
N LEU A 39 -7.43 1.64 -9.05
CA LEU A 39 -7.45 2.76 -8.12
C LEU A 39 -8.02 4.02 -8.77
N HIS A 40 -7.75 4.24 -10.06
CA HIS A 40 -7.98 5.53 -10.72
C HIS A 40 -9.39 6.10 -10.51
N GLU A 41 -10.44 5.29 -10.66
CA GLU A 41 -11.83 5.72 -10.40
C GLU A 41 -12.13 5.93 -8.90
N LYS A 42 -11.60 5.06 -8.04
CA LYS A 42 -11.83 5.16 -6.59
C LYS A 42 -11.18 6.41 -6.00
N PHE A 43 -10.05 6.82 -6.58
CA PHE A 43 -9.27 7.99 -6.15
C PHE A 43 -9.53 9.23 -7.02
N GLN A 44 -10.73 9.33 -7.61
CA GLN A 44 -11.20 10.51 -8.34
C GLN A 44 -10.22 11.00 -9.42
N HIS A 45 -9.56 10.07 -10.11
CA HIS A 45 -8.57 10.32 -11.16
C HIS A 45 -7.28 11.02 -10.69
N HIS A 46 -7.03 11.09 -9.38
CA HIS A 46 -5.78 11.60 -8.82
C HIS A 46 -4.64 10.57 -8.87
N ASP A 47 -3.42 11.05 -8.98
CA ASP A 47 -2.20 10.28 -8.75
C ASP A 47 -1.86 10.21 -7.25
N VAL A 48 -1.00 9.27 -6.86
CA VAL A 48 -0.56 9.09 -5.47
C VAL A 48 0.78 9.78 -5.26
N HIS A 49 0.76 10.91 -4.58
CA HIS A 49 1.98 11.70 -4.35
C HIS A 49 2.65 11.41 -3.00
N SER A 50 1.89 10.95 -2.01
CA SER A 50 2.44 10.43 -0.75
C SER A 50 1.56 9.32 -0.19
N CYS A 51 2.14 8.47 0.67
CA CYS A 51 1.39 7.41 1.34
C CYS A 51 1.93 7.11 2.73
N ASN A 52 1.05 6.57 3.57
CA ASN A 52 1.43 5.96 4.84
C ASN A 52 1.03 4.49 4.79
N ILE A 53 1.91 3.62 5.27
CA ILE A 53 1.65 2.20 5.48
C ILE A 53 1.62 1.95 6.99
N PRO A 54 0.47 2.13 7.67
CA PRO A 54 0.40 1.89 9.10
C PRO A 54 0.56 0.42 9.47
N GLU A 55 0.09 -0.50 8.61
CA GLU A 55 0.01 -1.93 8.94
C GLU A 55 0.22 -2.80 7.70
N GLY A 56 1.02 -3.86 7.86
CA GLY A 56 1.36 -4.80 6.79
C GLY A 56 2.34 -4.23 5.76
N HIS A 57 2.58 -5.02 4.73
CA HIS A 57 3.40 -4.66 3.57
C HIS A 57 2.52 -4.64 2.32
N TRP A 58 2.88 -3.78 1.36
CA TRP A 58 2.09 -3.57 0.15
C TRP A 58 2.98 -3.55 -1.08
N VAL A 59 2.41 -3.92 -2.23
CA VAL A 59 3.02 -3.72 -3.54
C VAL A 59 2.14 -2.78 -4.35
N PHE A 60 2.70 -1.65 -4.79
CA PHE A 60 2.07 -0.74 -5.73
C PHE A 60 2.44 -1.08 -7.17
N TYR A 61 1.54 -0.78 -8.10
CA TYR A 61 1.65 -1.05 -9.52
C TYR A 61 1.23 0.18 -10.33
N GLU A 62 1.97 0.51 -11.39
CA GLU A 62 1.65 1.65 -12.28
C GLU A 62 0.43 1.41 -13.19
N GLU A 63 0.03 0.15 -13.36
CA GLU A 63 -1.10 -0.24 -14.21
C GLU A 63 -2.17 -0.98 -13.43
N PRO A 64 -3.43 -1.00 -13.94
CA PRO A 64 -4.50 -1.82 -13.37
C PRO A 64 -4.15 -3.31 -13.36
N ASN A 65 -4.84 -4.05 -12.50
CA ASN A 65 -4.78 -5.50 -12.38
C ASN A 65 -3.37 -6.03 -12.08
N TYR A 66 -2.61 -5.30 -11.27
CA TYR A 66 -1.29 -5.66 -10.75
C TYR A 66 -0.23 -5.83 -11.85
N ARG A 67 -0.20 -4.90 -12.81
CA ARG A 67 0.72 -4.90 -13.96
C ARG A 67 1.67 -3.71 -13.96
N GLY A 68 2.61 -3.71 -14.90
CA GLY A 68 3.60 -2.65 -15.03
C GLY A 68 4.68 -2.72 -13.94
N ARG A 69 5.32 -1.57 -13.67
CA ARG A 69 6.37 -1.46 -12.65
C ARG A 69 5.78 -1.66 -11.25
N GLN A 70 6.58 -2.29 -10.38
CA GLN A 70 6.17 -2.67 -9.04
C GLN A 70 7.04 -1.98 -8.00
N TYR A 71 6.41 -1.54 -6.91
CA TYR A 71 7.10 -0.90 -5.80
C TYR A 71 6.69 -1.61 -4.51
N TYR A 72 7.65 -2.16 -3.77
CA TYR A 72 7.40 -2.82 -2.50
C TYR A 72 7.53 -1.80 -1.36
N LEU A 73 6.48 -1.65 -0.57
CA LEU A 73 6.40 -0.72 0.54
C LEU A 73 6.30 -1.48 1.85
N ARG A 74 7.26 -1.20 2.73
CA ARG A 74 7.20 -1.60 4.15
C ARG A 74 6.36 -0.63 4.96
N GLN A 75 6.01 -1.03 6.17
CA GLN A 75 5.41 -0.16 7.16
C GLN A 75 6.24 1.13 7.31
N GLY A 76 5.59 2.28 7.24
CA GLY A 76 6.28 3.58 7.31
C GLY A 76 5.59 4.72 6.57
N GLU A 77 6.24 5.87 6.63
CA GLU A 77 5.80 7.12 6.02
C GLU A 77 6.60 7.42 4.76
N TYR A 78 5.90 7.68 3.64
CA TYR A 78 6.49 8.03 2.36
C TYR A 78 5.90 9.37 1.90
N ARG A 79 6.66 10.44 2.09
CA ARG A 79 6.19 11.83 1.90
C ARG A 79 6.16 12.22 0.44
N ARG A 80 6.87 11.50 -0.44
CA ARG A 80 6.91 11.72 -1.89
C ARG A 80 7.00 10.38 -2.62
N HIS A 81 6.59 10.34 -3.89
CA HIS A 81 6.65 9.12 -4.70
C HIS A 81 8.07 8.56 -4.90
N THR A 82 9.09 9.42 -4.84
CA THR A 82 10.48 8.98 -4.88
C THR A 82 10.90 8.19 -3.64
N ASP A 83 10.18 8.30 -2.52
CA ASP A 83 10.51 7.58 -1.29
C ASP A 83 10.25 6.06 -1.42
N TRP A 84 9.32 5.64 -2.29
CA TRP A 84 9.14 4.23 -2.68
C TRP A 84 9.85 3.88 -4.00
N ALA A 85 10.85 4.69 -4.39
CA ALA A 85 11.67 4.54 -5.58
C ALA A 85 10.90 4.58 -6.92
N ALA A 86 9.70 5.18 -6.96
CA ALA A 86 9.00 5.41 -8.20
C ALA A 86 9.56 6.62 -8.96
N VAL A 87 9.52 6.52 -10.29
CA VAL A 87 9.93 7.61 -11.20
C VAL A 87 8.78 8.60 -11.40
N THR A 88 7.53 8.16 -11.21
CA THR A 88 6.32 8.97 -11.34
C THR A 88 5.39 8.71 -10.15
N SER A 89 4.42 9.59 -9.92
CA SER A 89 3.36 9.43 -8.91
C SER A 89 2.25 8.45 -9.31
N LYS A 90 2.38 7.81 -10.49
CA LYS A 90 1.34 6.94 -11.02
C LYS A 90 1.25 5.63 -10.22
N VAL A 91 0.09 5.38 -9.64
CA VAL A 91 -0.28 4.11 -9.02
C VAL A 91 -1.72 3.83 -9.42
N ASP A 92 -1.97 2.65 -9.99
CA ASP A 92 -3.31 2.28 -10.48
C ASP A 92 -3.80 0.93 -9.93
N SER A 93 -2.91 0.13 -9.36
CA SER A 93 -3.33 -0.98 -8.52
C SER A 93 -2.34 -1.25 -7.39
N PHE A 94 -2.82 -1.92 -6.35
CA PHE A 94 -1.98 -2.35 -5.24
C PHE A 94 -2.56 -3.58 -4.55
N ARG A 95 -1.68 -4.39 -3.97
CA ARG A 95 -2.07 -5.56 -3.18
C ARG A 95 -1.20 -5.72 -1.96
N ARG A 96 -1.74 -6.41 -0.97
CA ARG A 96 -1.00 -6.85 0.21
C ARG A 96 0.15 -7.73 -0.23
N ALA A 97 1.34 -7.44 0.27
CA ALA A 97 2.47 -8.34 0.13
C ALA A 97 2.32 -9.43 1.19
N ILE A 98 2.06 -10.66 0.75
CA ILE A 98 2.09 -11.82 1.63
C ILE A 98 3.56 -12.21 1.74
N ASP A 99 4.16 -12.02 2.91
CA ASP A 99 5.47 -12.59 3.20
C ASP A 99 5.31 -14.12 3.25
N SER A 100 5.55 -14.78 2.11
CA SER A 100 5.59 -16.23 2.02
C SER A 100 6.93 -16.72 2.57
N TYR A 101 6.92 -17.27 3.77
CA TYR A 101 7.97 -18.17 4.27
C TYR A 101 7.41 -19.59 4.33
#